data_AF-A0A7S0SH78-F1
#
_entry.id   AF-A0A7S0SH78-F1
#
_cell.length_a   1.000
_cell.length_b   1.000
_cell.length_c   1.000
_cell.angle_alpha   90.00
_cell.angle_beta   90.00
_cell.angle_gamma   90.00
#
_symmetry.space_group_name_H-M   'P 1'
#
loop_
_entity.id
_entity.type
_entity.pdbx_description
1 polymer ?
#
loop_
_entity_poly.entity_id
_entity_poly.type
_entity_poly.pdbx_seq_one_letter_code
_entity_poly.pdbx_strand_id
1 'polypeptide(L)'
;RDGSDVFRGRGPRFIKGMLTKANCAQDILSIVESNMAELSASNVSTAFRRLAEQTYFSHGVEDLADADEGFQGLLQRARSYACDKKYIARDVASMLHSLAKL
;
A
#
# COMPACT_ATOMS: atom_id res chain seq x y z
N ARG A 1 -6.93 -3.80 27.09
CA ARG A 1 -6.22 -4.80 26.25
C ARG A 1 -6.39 -4.33 24.83
N ASP A 2 -5.35 -3.70 24.33
CA ASP A 2 -5.33 -2.96 23.07
C ASP A 2 -5.15 -3.96 21.92
N GLY A 3 -6.01 -3.87 20.89
CA GLY A 3 -6.11 -4.84 19.79
C GLY A 3 -5.11 -4.60 18.65
N SER A 4 -4.18 -3.68 18.85
CA SER A 4 -3.25 -3.14 17.85
C SER A 4 -2.02 -4.03 17.58
N ASP A 5 -1.80 -5.12 18.33
CA ASP A 5 -0.60 -5.96 18.24
C ASP A 5 -0.74 -7.24 17.37
N VAL A 6 -1.90 -7.54 16.80
CA VAL A 6 -2.12 -8.88 16.17
C VAL A 6 -1.41 -9.05 14.82
N PHE A 7 -0.91 -7.96 14.22
CA PHE A 7 -0.43 -7.94 12.83
C PHE A 7 1.09 -7.75 12.67
N ARG A 8 1.81 -7.28 13.69
CA ARG A 8 3.27 -7.11 13.61
C ARG A 8 3.99 -8.46 13.57
N GLY A 9 4.97 -8.60 12.68
CA GLY A 9 5.96 -9.68 12.69
C GLY A 9 5.63 -10.93 11.87
N ARG A 10 4.54 -10.95 11.09
CA ARG A 10 4.20 -12.12 10.24
C ARG A 10 4.86 -12.10 8.85
N GLY A 11 5.58 -11.02 8.54
CA GLY A 11 6.41 -10.88 7.35
C GLY A 11 5.65 -10.57 6.04
N PRO A 12 6.39 -10.31 4.95
CA PRO A 12 5.84 -9.71 3.73
C PRO A 12 4.73 -10.53 3.05
N ARG A 13 4.80 -11.86 3.12
CA ARG A 13 3.80 -12.76 2.50
C ARG A 13 2.43 -12.66 3.19
N PHE A 14 2.43 -12.54 4.52
CA PHE A 14 1.19 -12.41 5.28
C PHE A 14 0.49 -11.09 4.93
N ILE A 15 1.22 -9.98 4.95
CA ILE A 15 0.70 -8.66 4.60
C ILE A 15 0.15 -8.65 3.17
N LYS A 16 0.84 -9.30 2.21
CA LYS A 16 0.35 -9.43 0.83
C LYS A 16 -0.97 -10.20 0.74
N GLY A 17 -1.12 -11.24 1.56
CA GLY A 17 -2.38 -11.96 1.71
C GLY A 17 -3.52 -11.07 2.21
N MET A 18 -3.25 -10.19 3.18
CA MET A 18 -4.25 -9.24 3.68
C MET A 18 -4.63 -8.21 2.61
N LEU A 19 -3.65 -7.59 1.95
CA LEU A 19 -3.88 -6.61 0.87
C LEU A 19 -4.72 -7.19 -0.27
N THR A 20 -4.53 -8.47 -0.59
CA THR A 20 -5.29 -9.17 -1.64
C THR A 20 -6.75 -9.39 -1.23
N LYS A 21 -7.02 -9.54 0.07
CA LYS A 21 -8.35 -9.80 0.62
C LYS A 21 -9.09 -8.54 1.09
N ALA A 22 -8.43 -7.37 1.08
CA ALA A 22 -9.04 -6.11 1.46
C ALA A 22 -10.22 -5.78 0.53
N ASN A 23 -11.34 -5.35 1.11
CA ASN A 23 -12.60 -5.18 0.39
C ASN A 23 -12.82 -3.75 -0.09
N CYS A 24 -12.17 -2.76 0.54
CA CYS A 24 -12.26 -1.35 0.16
C CYS A 24 -10.90 -0.64 0.31
N ALA A 25 -10.85 0.62 -0.13
CA ALA A 25 -9.65 1.47 -0.01
C ALA A 25 -9.21 1.66 1.45
N GLN A 26 -10.16 1.88 2.37
CA GLN A 26 -9.87 2.08 3.80
C GLN A 26 -9.18 0.86 4.41
N ASP A 27 -9.66 -0.36 4.12
CA ASP A 27 -9.03 -1.60 4.58
C ASP A 27 -7.56 -1.68 4.14
N ILE A 28 -7.28 -1.30 2.89
CA ILE A 28 -5.92 -1.32 2.33
C ILE A 28 -5.03 -0.36 3.10
N LEU A 29 -5.51 0.85 3.39
CA LEU A 29 -4.75 1.90 4.07
C LEU A 29 -4.49 1.55 5.53
N SER A 30 -5.49 1.04 6.26
CA SER A 30 -5.30 0.55 7.63
C SER A 30 -4.29 -0.61 7.71
N ILE A 31 -4.28 -1.51 6.72
CA ILE A 31 -3.27 -2.58 6.62
C ILE A 31 -1.88 -1.98 6.42
N VAL A 32 -1.74 -1.01 5.51
CA VAL A 32 -0.47 -0.34 5.21
C VAL A 32 0.07 0.37 6.44
N GLU A 33 -0.76 1.18 7.10
CA GLU A 33 -0.41 1.93 8.30
C GLU A 33 0.09 1.00 9.43
N SER A 34 -0.67 -0.06 9.73
CA SER A 34 -0.33 -1.02 10.78
C SER A 34 0.96 -1.80 10.51
N ASN A 35 1.41 -1.88 9.25
CA ASN A 35 2.53 -2.73 8.83
C ASN A 35 3.65 -1.96 8.11
N MET A 36 3.69 -0.63 8.22
CA MET A 36 4.60 0.26 7.48
C MET A 36 6.08 -0.14 7.51
N ALA A 37 6.57 -0.59 8.66
CA ALA A 37 7.96 -1.03 8.84
C ALA A 37 8.29 -2.36 8.12
N GLU A 38 7.28 -3.19 7.87
CA GLU A 38 7.42 -4.55 7.31
C GLU A 38 6.95 -4.67 5.85
N LEU A 39 6.42 -3.58 5.28
CA LEU A 39 6.10 -3.54 3.86
C LEU A 39 7.34 -3.87 3.04
N SER A 40 7.15 -4.67 2.00
CA SER A 40 8.13 -4.91 0.95
C SER A 40 7.70 -4.19 -0.33
N ALA A 41 8.59 -4.04 -1.31
CA ALA A 41 8.24 -3.44 -2.60
C ALA A 41 7.06 -4.16 -3.29
N SER A 42 6.97 -5.49 -3.16
CA SER A 42 5.83 -6.25 -3.72
C SER A 42 4.52 -5.92 -3.01
N ASN A 43 4.57 -5.65 -1.70
CA ASN A 43 3.40 -5.24 -0.92
C ASN A 43 2.97 -3.84 -1.33
N VAL A 44 3.92 -2.92 -1.47
CA VAL A 44 3.65 -1.54 -1.91
C VAL A 44 3.00 -1.53 -3.30
N SER A 45 3.56 -2.26 -4.26
CA SER A 45 2.98 -2.41 -5.60
C SER A 45 1.58 -3.03 -5.55
N THR A 46 1.37 -4.05 -4.70
CA THR A 46 0.04 -4.67 -4.54
C THR A 46 -0.97 -3.69 -3.95
N ALA A 47 -0.57 -2.91 -2.94
CA ALA A 47 -1.43 -1.92 -2.30
C ALA A 47 -1.86 -0.84 -3.30
N PHE A 48 -0.95 -0.24 -4.06
CA PHE A 48 -1.30 0.74 -5.09
C PHE A 48 -2.24 0.18 -6.16
N ARG A 49 -1.97 -1.03 -6.65
CA ARG A 49 -2.86 -1.68 -7.62
C ARG A 49 -4.27 -1.87 -7.06
N ARG A 50 -4.37 -2.36 -5.82
CA ARG A 50 -5.67 -2.58 -5.17
C ARG A 50 -6.39 -1.25 -4.89
N LEU A 51 -5.67 -0.21 -4.47
CA LEU A 51 -6.23 1.13 -4.31
C LEU A 51 -6.79 1.65 -5.63
N ALA A 52 -6.03 1.58 -6.73
CA ALA A 52 -6.46 1.98 -8.06
C ALA A 52 -7.70 1.20 -8.53
N GLU A 53 -7.75 -0.12 -8.26
CA GLU A 53 -8.94 -0.92 -8.55
C GLU A 53 -10.16 -0.43 -7.76
N GLN A 54 -10.04 -0.18 -6.45
CA GLN A 54 -11.19 0.18 -5.61
C GLN A 54 -11.66 1.63 -5.80
N THR A 55 -10.74 2.55 -6.09
CA THR A 55 -11.04 3.96 -6.33
C THR A 55 -11.57 4.23 -7.74
N TYR A 56 -11.19 3.43 -8.73
CA TYR A 56 -11.83 3.48 -10.05
C TYR A 56 -13.32 3.12 -9.99
N PHE A 57 -13.74 2.33 -8.99
CA PHE A 57 -15.14 1.96 -8.76
C PHE A 57 -15.88 2.87 -7.77
N SER A 58 -15.19 3.75 -7.04
CA SER A 58 -15.78 4.57 -5.98
C SER A 58 -15.34 6.02 -6.14
N HIS A 59 -16.29 6.95 -6.34
CA HIS A 59 -16.09 8.38 -6.63
C HIS A 59 -15.33 9.20 -5.55
N GLY A 60 -14.12 8.81 -5.14
CA GLY A 60 -13.38 9.54 -4.12
C GLY A 60 -11.92 9.09 -4.00
N VAL A 61 -11.05 9.69 -4.83
CA VAL A 61 -9.59 9.71 -4.60
C VAL A 61 -9.16 11.03 -3.95
N GLU A 62 -9.88 12.13 -4.21
CA GLU A 62 -9.48 13.48 -3.81
C GLU A 62 -9.39 13.65 -2.28
N ASP A 63 -10.22 12.96 -1.49
CA ASP A 63 -10.19 13.04 -0.01
C ASP A 63 -9.11 12.15 0.64
N LEU A 64 -8.55 11.16 -0.08
CA LEU A 64 -7.59 10.20 0.49
C LEU A 64 -6.15 10.69 0.43
N ALA A 65 -5.82 11.55 -0.54
CA ALA A 65 -4.44 11.95 -0.80
C ALA A 65 -3.85 12.86 0.29
N ASP A 66 -4.65 13.77 0.86
CA ASP A 66 -4.16 14.77 1.82
C ASP A 66 -4.44 14.43 3.30
N ALA A 67 -5.34 13.48 3.59
CA ALA A 67 -5.78 13.20 4.97
C ALA A 67 -5.36 11.82 5.52
N ASP A 68 -4.93 10.86 4.69
CA ASP A 68 -4.67 9.48 5.15
C ASP A 68 -3.17 9.21 5.37
N GLU A 69 -2.78 9.01 6.63
CA GLU A 69 -1.40 8.69 7.03
C GLU A 69 -0.89 7.38 6.41
N GLY A 70 -1.79 6.41 6.16
CA GLY A 70 -1.48 5.18 5.45
C GLY A 70 -1.09 5.43 4.01
N PHE A 71 -1.80 6.32 3.31
CA PHE A 71 -1.50 6.68 1.92
C PHE A 71 -0.17 7.44 1.80
N GLN A 72 0.06 8.42 2.66
CA GLN A 72 1.33 9.16 2.73
C GLN A 72 2.51 8.25 3.07
N GLY A 73 2.31 7.31 4.01
CA GLY A 73 3.28 6.27 4.32
C GLY A 73 3.62 5.37 3.14
N LEU A 74 2.60 4.99 2.36
CA LEU A 74 2.76 4.19 1.14
C LEU A 74 3.57 4.93 0.07
N LEU A 75 3.28 6.22 -0.13
CA LEU A 75 4.03 7.11 -1.04
C LEU A 75 5.49 7.26 -0.60
N GLN A 76 5.72 7.48 0.69
CA GLN A 76 7.07 7.59 1.23
C GLN A 76 7.86 6.29 1.02
N ARG A 77 7.26 5.13 1.28
CA ARG A 77 7.88 3.82 1.03
C ARG A 77 8.18 3.59 -0.44
N ALA A 78 7.26 3.93 -1.32
CA ALA A 78 7.48 3.87 -2.77
C ALA A 78 8.67 4.72 -3.20
N ARG A 79 8.78 5.94 -2.67
CA ARG A 79 9.91 6.84 -2.95
C ARG A 79 11.23 6.26 -2.41
N SER A 80 11.25 5.77 -1.17
CA SER A 80 12.43 5.11 -0.60
C SER A 80 12.88 3.94 -1.47
N TYR A 81 11.95 3.13 -1.99
CA TYR A 81 12.27 2.03 -2.89
C TYR A 81 12.77 2.48 -4.25
N ALA A 82 12.19 3.53 -4.86
CA ALA A 82 12.70 4.08 -6.11
C ALA A 82 14.16 4.58 -5.96
N CYS A 83 14.51 5.16 -4.81
CA CYS A 83 15.86 5.66 -4.54
C CYS A 83 16.89 4.54 -4.28
N ASP A 84 16.48 3.41 -3.69
CA ASP A 84 17.41 2.39 -3.20
C ASP A 84 18.07 1.54 -4.30
N LYS A 85 17.73 1.73 -5.59
CA LYS A 85 18.26 1.03 -6.80
C LYS A 85 18.28 -0.52 -6.76
N LYS A 86 17.77 -1.15 -5.70
CA LYS A 86 17.76 -2.60 -5.47
C LYS A 86 16.56 -3.33 -6.08
N TYR A 87 15.70 -2.63 -6.82
CA TYR A 87 14.43 -3.17 -7.28
C TYR A 87 14.41 -3.44 -8.77
N ILE A 88 13.68 -4.49 -9.13
CA ILE A 88 13.48 -4.92 -10.52
C ILE A 88 12.62 -3.87 -11.21
N ALA A 89 13.05 -3.39 -12.39
CA ALA A 89 12.38 -2.31 -13.13
C ALA A 89 10.88 -2.52 -13.33
N ARG A 90 10.44 -3.78 -13.43
CA ARG A 90 9.03 -4.18 -13.54
C ARG A 90 8.18 -3.74 -12.35
N ASP A 91 8.68 -3.87 -11.13
CA ASP A 91 7.92 -3.54 -9.91
C ASP A 91 7.76 -2.02 -9.78
N VAL A 92 8.81 -1.28 -10.13
CA VAL A 92 8.80 0.20 -10.17
C VAL A 92 7.83 0.70 -11.25
N ALA A 93 7.88 0.13 -12.46
CA ALA A 93 6.95 0.49 -13.54
C ALA A 93 5.49 0.21 -13.17
N SER A 94 5.22 -0.95 -12.57
CA SER A 94 3.86 -1.33 -12.13
C SER A 94 3.34 -0.41 -11.02
N MET A 95 4.21 -0.01 -10.10
CA MET A 95 3.92 0.94 -9.04
C MET A 95 3.60 2.32 -9.61
N LEU A 96 4.46 2.87 -10.48
CA LEU A 96 4.25 4.17 -11.12
C LEU A 96 2.99 4.21 -11.98
N HIS A 97 2.69 3.14 -12.72
CA HIS A 97 1.46 3.05 -13.51
C HIS A 97 0.20 3.05 -12.64
N SER A 98 0.23 2.33 -11.51
CA SER A 98 -0.90 2.29 -10.58
C SER A 98 -1.08 3.63 -9.87
N LEU A 99 0.02 4.30 -9.53
CA LEU A 99 0.02 5.64 -8.95
C LEU A 99 -0.52 6.69 -9.92
N ALA A 100 -0.21 6.59 -11.22
CA ALA A 100 -0.73 7.51 -12.23
C ALA A 100 -2.22 7.29 -12.58
N LYS A 101 -2.79 6.14 -12.17
CA LYS A 101 -4.23 5.85 -12.30
C LYS A 101 -5.06 6.39 -11.14
N LEU A 102 -4.42 6.55 -9.99
CA LEU A 102 -4.95 7.24 -8.82
C LEU A 102 -4.82 8.75 -9.06
#